data_AF-A0A441TN99-F1
#
_entry.id   AF-A0A441TN99-F1
#
_cell.length_a   1.000
_cell.length_b   1.000
_cell.length_c   1.000
_cell.angle_alpha   90.00
_cell.angle_beta   90.00
_cell.angle_gamma   90.00
#
_symmetry.space_group_name_H-M   'P 1'
#
loop_
_entity.id
_entity.type
_entity.pdbx_description
1 polymer ?
#
loop_
_entity_poly.entity_id
_entity_poly.type
_entity_poly.pdbx_seq_one_letter_code
_entity_poly.pdbx_strand_id
1 'polypeptide(L)'
;LDLGTGSAVLAIALAKLAHIPVLATDIDPVATKVAAANARLNHIKALVETVTAPGFHHPIFAARGPFGLIVANILARPLMRLAPEMA
;
A
#
# COMPACT_ATOMS: atom_id res chain seq x y z
N LEU A 1 3.80 0.03 4.86
CA LEU A 1 3.55 -0.03 3.40
C LEU A 1 2.73 -1.26 3.10
N ASP A 2 1.61 -1.11 2.39
CA ASP A 2 0.84 -2.20 1.78
C ASP A 2 1.09 -2.17 0.26
N LEU A 3 1.77 -3.20 -0.25
CA LEU A 3 2.24 -3.28 -1.63
C LEU A 3 1.40 -4.29 -2.43
N GLY A 4 0.77 -3.83 -3.51
CA GLY A 4 -0.24 -4.60 -4.23
C GLY A 4 -1.55 -4.62 -3.45
N THR A 5 -2.01 -3.43 -3.04
CA THR A 5 -3.08 -3.27 -2.07
C THR A 5 -4.43 -3.80 -2.56
N GLY A 6 -4.68 -3.84 -3.89
CA GLY A 6 -5.95 -4.29 -4.45
C GLY A 6 -7.13 -3.52 -3.87
N SER A 7 -7.94 -4.20 -3.05
CA SER A 7 -9.09 -3.61 -2.35
C SER A 7 -8.74 -2.85 -1.06
N ALA A 8 -7.47 -2.84 -0.65
CA ALA A 8 -6.94 -2.31 0.61
C ALA A 8 -7.34 -3.03 1.90
N VAL A 9 -7.70 -4.32 1.82
CA VAL A 9 -8.05 -5.11 3.03
C VAL A 9 -6.93 -5.12 4.07
N LEU A 10 -5.67 -5.31 3.67
CA LEU A 10 -4.55 -5.30 4.60
C LEU A 10 -4.28 -3.90 5.17
N ALA A 11 -4.28 -2.86 4.33
CA ALA A 11 -4.15 -1.48 4.80
C ALA A 11 -5.26 -1.07 5.78
N ILE A 12 -6.51 -1.44 5.51
CA ILE A 12 -7.65 -1.20 6.41
C ILE A 12 -7.45 -1.92 7.74
N ALA A 13 -7.05 -3.20 7.71
CA ALA A 13 -6.82 -3.97 8.92
C ALA A 13 -5.70 -3.35 9.77
N LEU A 14 -4.57 -2.99 9.16
CA LEU A 14 -3.46 -2.34 9.83
C LEU A 14 -3.87 -1.00 10.44
N ALA A 15 -4.56 -0.15 9.68
CA ALA A 15 -5.04 1.15 10.15
C ALA A 15 -6.00 1.02 11.33
N LYS A 16 -6.91 0.03 11.32
CA LYS A 16 -7.89 -0.20 12.40
C LYS A 16 -7.28 -0.83 13.65
N LEU A 17 -6.38 -1.80 13.48
CA LEU A 17 -5.81 -2.54 14.61
C LEU A 17 -4.68 -1.78 15.29
N ALA A 18 -3.77 -1.21 14.49
CA ALA A 18 -2.57 -0.56 15.01
C ALA A 18 -2.68 0.97 15.08
N HIS A 19 -3.71 1.58 14.47
CA HIS A 19 -3.89 3.04 14.44
C HIS A 19 -2.66 3.79 13.89
N ILE A 20 -2.00 3.22 12.89
CA ILE A 20 -0.82 3.79 12.22
C ILE A 20 -1.16 4.26 10.80
N PRO A 21 -0.41 5.24 10.26
CA PRO A 21 -0.52 5.59 8.85
C PRO A 21 -0.06 4.43 7.96
N VAL A 22 -0.80 4.18 6.89
CA VAL A 22 -0.49 3.17 5.89
C VAL A 22 -0.49 3.80 4.50
N LEU A 23 0.65 3.74 3.83
CA LEU A 23 0.72 3.94 2.39
C LEU A 23 0.28 2.63 1.71
N ALA A 24 -0.78 2.68 0.92
CA ALA A 24 -1.36 1.58 0.17
C ALA A 24 -1.14 1.81 -1.34
N THR A 25 -0.39 0.91 -1.98
CA THR A 25 0.02 1.08 -3.38
C THR A 25 -0.39 -0.09 -4.25
N ASP A 26 -0.78 0.22 -5.49
CA ASP A 26 -0.99 -0.79 -6.53
C ASP A 26 -0.46 -0.26 -7.87
N ILE A 27 -0.14 -1.16 -8.78
CA ILE A 27 0.24 -0.80 -10.15
C ILE A 27 -0.99 -0.42 -10.99
N ASP A 28 -2.17 -0.91 -10.61
CA ASP A 28 -3.42 -0.68 -11.33
C ASP A 28 -4.20 0.53 -10.76
N PRO A 29 -4.47 1.58 -11.57
CA PRO A 29 -5.28 2.72 -11.13
C PRO A 29 -6.74 2.38 -10.80
N VAL A 30 -7.27 1.26 -11.28
CA VAL A 30 -8.60 0.78 -10.87
C VAL A 30 -8.56 0.28 -9.43
N ALA A 31 -7.55 -0.52 -9.08
CA ALA A 31 -7.34 -1.01 -7.73
C ALA A 31 -7.21 0.14 -6.72
N THR A 32 -6.40 1.15 -7.02
CA THR A 32 -6.21 2.28 -6.08
C THR A 32 -7.46 3.14 -5.90
N LYS A 33 -8.30 3.29 -6.92
CA LYS A 33 -9.63 3.91 -6.78
C LYS A 33 -10.55 3.10 -5.86
N VAL A 34 -10.56 1.78 -6.00
CA VAL A 34 -11.34 0.88 -5.13
C VAL A 34 -10.82 0.91 -3.70
N ALA A 35 -9.51 0.84 -3.50
CA ALA A 35 -8.85 0.99 -2.20
C ALA A 35 -9.25 2.31 -1.51
N ALA A 36 -9.22 3.43 -2.25
CA ALA A 36 -9.60 4.74 -1.69
C ALA A 36 -11.07 4.78 -1.26
N ALA A 37 -11.96 4.20 -2.06
CA ALA A 37 -13.38 4.06 -1.72
C ALA A 37 -13.57 3.21 -0.46
N ASN A 38 -12.89 2.05 -0.38
CA ASN A 38 -12.98 1.15 0.77
C ASN A 38 -12.42 1.79 2.04
N ALA A 39 -11.34 2.56 1.95
CA ALA A 39 -10.80 3.31 3.08
C ALA A 39 -11.80 4.36 3.62
N ARG A 40 -12.55 5.02 2.73
CA ARG A 40 -13.63 5.94 3.13
C ARG A 40 -14.81 5.20 3.77
N LEU A 41 -15.27 4.11 3.16
CA LEU A 41 -16.36 3.27 3.68
C LEU A 41 -16.02 2.69 5.06
N ASN A 42 -14.74 2.45 5.33
CA ASN A 42 -14.26 1.94 6.60
C ASN A 42 -13.88 3.03 7.62
N HIS A 43 -14.13 4.30 7.30
CA HIS A 43 -13.82 5.46 8.15
C HIS A 43 -12.34 5.62 8.52
N ILE A 44 -11.43 5.11 7.68
CA ILE A 44 -9.97 5.14 7.91
C ILE A 44 -9.21 5.95 6.86
N LYS A 45 -9.91 6.73 6.03
CA LYS A 45 -9.32 7.59 4.98
C LYS A 45 -8.23 8.56 5.48
N ALA A 46 -8.23 8.89 6.77
CA ALA A 46 -7.22 9.77 7.37
C ALA A 46 -5.91 9.04 7.69
N LEU A 47 -5.95 7.71 7.79
CA LEU A 47 -4.81 6.85 8.08
C LEU A 47 -4.29 6.13 6.84
N VAL A 48 -5.11 6.00 5.78
CA VAL A 48 -4.70 5.29 4.56
C VAL A 48 -4.60 6.23 3.38
N GLU A 49 -3.38 6.39 2.88
CA GLU A 49 -3.07 7.08 1.63
C GLU A 49 -2.95 6.05 0.51
N THR A 50 -3.73 6.21 -0.56
CA THR A 50 -3.74 5.28 -1.71
C THR A 50 -3.05 5.91 -2.91
N VAL A 51 -2.07 5.24 -3.51
CA VAL A 51 -1.31 5.77 -4.65
C VAL A 51 -1.09 4.71 -5.71
N THR A 52 -1.33 5.05 -6.98
CA THR A 52 -0.95 4.19 -8.11
C THR A 52 0.55 4.33 -8.34
N ALA A 53 1.29 3.25 -8.14
CA ALA A 53 2.75 3.25 -8.25
C ALA A 53 3.21 1.98 -8.98
N PRO A 54 3.78 2.10 -10.20
CA PRO A 54 4.15 0.94 -11.03
C PRO A 54 5.40 0.19 -10.54
N GLY A 55 6.15 0.74 -9.58
CA GLY A 55 7.36 0.14 -9.01
C GLY A 55 8.02 1.02 -7.94
N PHE A 56 9.03 0.51 -7.24
CA PHE A 56 9.65 1.17 -6.07
C PHE A 56 10.40 2.47 -6.38
N HIS A 57 10.74 2.71 -7.66
CA HIS A 57 11.27 3.99 -8.13
C HIS A 57 10.26 5.14 -8.08
N HIS A 58 8.97 4.88 -7.85
CA HIS A 58 7.98 5.95 -7.76
C HIS A 58 8.31 6.90 -6.58
N PRO A 59 8.30 8.24 -6.76
CA PRO A 59 8.75 9.19 -5.74
C PRO A 59 8.04 9.08 -4.38
N ILE A 60 6.83 8.52 -4.36
CA ILE A 60 6.07 8.30 -3.12
C ILE A 60 6.83 7.44 -2.10
N PHE A 61 7.61 6.46 -2.55
CA PHE A 61 8.34 5.56 -1.66
C PHE A 61 9.48 6.29 -0.96
N ALA A 62 10.16 7.21 -1.66
CA ALA A 62 11.16 8.09 -1.04
C ALA A 62 10.51 9.14 -0.13
N ALA A 63 9.33 9.66 -0.50
CA ALA A 63 8.63 10.71 0.26
C ALA A 63 7.95 10.21 1.54
N ARG A 64 7.61 8.92 1.62
CA ARG A 64 6.93 8.30 2.77
C ARG A 64 7.77 7.27 3.51
N GLY A 65 8.87 6.83 2.89
CA GLY A 65 9.84 5.96 3.53
C GLY A 65 10.71 6.71 4.55
N PRO A 66 11.55 5.98 5.30
CA PRO A 66 11.64 4.51 5.33
C PRO A 66 10.40 3.87 5.98
N PHE A 67 10.14 2.60 5.68
CA PHE A 67 9.00 1.86 6.22
C PHE A 67 9.45 0.84 7.27
N GLY A 68 8.86 0.88 8.47
CA GLY A 68 9.11 -0.11 9.53
C GLY A 68 8.40 -1.45 9.32
N LEU A 69 7.41 -1.50 8.43
CA LEU A 69 6.69 -2.72 8.05
C LEU A 69 6.24 -2.63 6.60
N ILE A 70 6.54 -3.67 5.82
CA ILE A 70 6.03 -3.89 4.48
C ILE A 70 5.17 -5.16 4.50
N VAL A 71 3.92 -5.05 4.06
CA VAL A 71 3.05 -6.20 3.80
C VAL A 71 2.77 -6.25 2.30
N ALA A 72 2.77 -7.46 1.73
CA ALA A 72 2.49 -7.66 0.32
C ALA A 72 1.81 -9.02 0.14
N ASN A 73 0.57 -9.02 -0.35
CA ASN A 73 -0.12 -10.25 -0.76
C ASN A 73 -0.13 -10.32 -2.29
N ILE A 74 1.05 -10.55 -2.86
CA ILE A 74 1.30 -10.58 -4.31
C ILE A 74 1.97 -11.89 -4.72
N LEU A 75 2.07 -12.11 -6.03
CA LEU A 75 2.75 -13.28 -6.57
C LEU A 75 4.24 -13.29 -6.21
N ALA A 76 4.79 -14.49 -5.98
CA ALA A 76 6.17 -14.68 -5.56
C ALA A 76 7.21 -14.08 -6.53
N ARG A 77 7.02 -14.24 -7.84
CA ARG A 77 7.97 -13.74 -8.84
C ARG A 77 8.09 -12.21 -8.84
N PRO A 78 6.99 -11.42 -8.90
CA PRO A 78 7.05 -9.98 -8.66
C PRO A 78 7.73 -9.60 -7.34
N LEU A 79 7.40 -10.29 -6.24
CA LEU A 79 7.98 -10.00 -4.93
C LEU A 79 9.51 -10.15 -4.93
N MET A 80 10.02 -11.25 -5.48
CA MET A 80 11.47 -11.50 -5.58
C MET A 80 12.20 -10.42 -6.38
N ARG A 81 11.56 -9.83 -7.39
CA ARG A 81 12.17 -8.75 -8.20
C ARG A 81 12.22 -7.43 -7.44
N LEU A 82 11.24 -7.14 -6.59
CA LEU A 82 11.15 -5.89 -5.84
C LEU A 82 11.95 -5.93 -4.54
N ALA A 83 12.22 -7.12 -3.99
CA ALA A 83 12.91 -7.28 -2.71
C ALA A 83 14.26 -6.53 -2.58
N PRO A 84 15.13 -6.46 -3.62
CA PRO A 84 16.37 -5.68 -3.54
C PRO A 84 16.15 -4.17 -3.39
N GLU A 85 15.02 -3.65 -3.87
CA GLU A 85 14.66 -2.22 -3.77
C GLU A 85 14.00 -1.87 -2.42
N MET A 86 13.68 -2.87 -1.59
CA MET A 86 13.10 -2.70 -0.26
C MET A 86 14.15 -2.59 0.86
N ALA A 87 15.42 -2.87 0.56
CA ALA A 87 16.53 -2.95 1.51
C ALA A 87 17.16 -1.60 1.83
#